data_AF-A0A7X3NWT2-F1
#
_entry.id   AF-A0A7X3NWT2-F1
#
_cell.length_a   1.000
_cell.length_b   1.000
_cell.length_c   1.000
_cell.angle_alpha   90.00
_cell.angle_beta   90.00
_cell.angle_gamma   90.00
#
_symmetry.space_group_name_H-M   'P 1'
#
loop_
_entity.id
_entity.type
_entity.pdbx_description
1 polymer ?
#
loop_
_entity_poly.entity_id
_entity_poly.type
_entity_poly.pdbx_seq_one_letter_code
_entity_poly.pdbx_strand_id
1 'polypeptide(L)' 'MKIVEEREAWIHTHFIVDSFYITVQECQQISISVEPELMQLGIQYGLTYNIAPSKHRAIIVLECIPFDPVKRW' A
#
# COMPACT_ATOMS: atom_id res chain seq x y z
N MET A 1 -6.39 7.71 11.14
CA MET A 1 -5.94 6.35 10.81
C MET A 1 -4.47 6.20 11.19
N LYS A 2 -4.11 5.11 11.87
CA LYS A 2 -2.73 4.76 12.25
C LYS A 2 -2.43 3.31 11.87
N ILE A 3 -1.19 3.03 11.46
CA ILE A 3 -0.69 1.67 11.26
C ILE A 3 -0.47 1.04 12.64
N VAL A 4 -1.05 -0.14 12.85
CA VAL A 4 -0.94 -0.91 14.11
C VAL A 4 -0.13 -2.18 13.94
N GLU A 5 0.01 -2.66 12.69
CA GLU A 5 0.79 -3.85 12.37
C GLU A 5 1.28 -3.77 10.93
N GLU A 6 2.53 -4.16 10.71
CA GLU A 6 3.13 -4.35 9.39
C GLU A 6 3.39 -5.83 9.19
N ARG A 7 2.96 -6.38 8.06
CA ARG A 7 3.24 -7.77 7.68
C ARG A 7 3.83 -7.81 6.29
N GLU A 8 5.10 -8.15 6.23
CA GLU A 8 5.77 -8.43 4.97
C GLU A 8 5.31 -9.77 4.41
N ALA A 9 4.89 -9.77 3.15
CA ALA A 9 4.70 -10.96 2.35
C ALA A 9 5.73 -10.97 1.22
N TRP A 10 5.81 -12.08 0.49
CA TRP A 10 6.88 -12.30 -0.47
C TRP A 10 6.94 -11.27 -1.61
N ILE A 11 5.80 -10.63 -1.95
CA ILE A 11 5.69 -9.67 -3.06
C ILE A 11 4.97 -8.35 -2.69
N HIS A 12 4.53 -8.21 -1.43
CA HIS A 12 3.79 -7.04 -0.97
C HIS A 12 3.85 -6.90 0.55
N THR A 13 3.54 -5.71 1.05
CA THR A 13 3.44 -5.42 2.48
C THR A 13 2.00 -5.10 2.84
N HIS A 14 1.50 -5.74 3.90
CA HIS A 14 0.22 -5.41 4.50
C HIS A 14 0.40 -4.46 5.67
N PHE A 15 -0.22 -3.30 5.59
CA PHE A 15 -0.37 -2.35 6.69
C PHE A 15 -1.76 -2.50 7.29
N ILE A 16 -1.85 -3.06 8.48
CA ILE A 16 -3.10 -3.12 9.23
C ILE A 16 -3.27 -1.82 9.98
N VAL A 17 -4.45 -1.21 9.87
CA VAL A 17 -4.75 0.07 10.52
C VAL A 17 -5.71 -0.08 11.69
N ASP A 18 -5.78 0.94 12.53
CA ASP A 18 -6.69 1.04 13.68
C ASP A 18 -8.17 1.31 13.32
N SER A 19 -8.48 1.43 12.01
CA SER A 19 -9.83 1.66 11.50
C SER A 19 -10.47 0.38 10.96
N PHE A 20 -11.80 0.35 10.95
CA PHE A 20 -12.61 -0.75 10.37
C PHE A 20 -12.87 -0.57 8.87
N TYR A 21 -12.77 0.66 8.37
CA TYR A 21 -12.94 1.03 6.97
C TYR A 21 -12.00 2.18 6.60
N ILE A 22 -11.75 2.36 5.31
CA ILE A 22 -10.97 3.47 4.76
C ILE A 22 -11.87 4.20 3.78
N THR A 23 -12.04 5.50 3.98
CA THR A 23 -12.86 6.34 3.10
C THR A 23 -12.16 6.60 1.78
N VAL A 24 -12.91 6.95 0.74
CA VAL A 24 -12.34 7.35 -0.56
C VAL A 24 -11.39 8.55 -0.41
N GLN A 25 -11.72 9.51 0.46
CA GLN A 25 -10.88 10.66 0.74
C GLN A 25 -9.55 10.24 1.39
N GLU A 26 -9.57 9.30 2.34
CA GLU A 26 -8.34 8.76 2.93
C GLU A 26 -7.51 8.00 1.90
N CYS A 27 -8.12 7.18 1.04
CA CYS A 27 -7.41 6.51 -0.07
C CYS A 27 -6.69 7.52 -0.96
N GLN A 28 -7.36 8.61 -1.34
CA GLN A 28 -6.75 9.67 -2.14
C GLN A 28 -5.58 10.35 -1.42
N GLN A 29 -5.73 10.66 -0.13
CA GLN A 29 -4.67 11.28 0.66
C GLN A 29 -3.44 10.37 0.80
N ILE A 30 -3.66 9.06 0.99
CA ILE A 30 -2.59 8.06 1.04
C ILE A 30 -1.85 8.02 -0.29
N SER A 31 -2.57 7.92 -1.41
CA SER A 31 -1.97 7.92 -2.76
C SER A 31 -1.13 9.17 -3.00
N ILE A 32 -1.67 10.37 -2.74
CA ILE A 32 -0.94 11.64 -2.92
C ILE A 32 0.33 11.70 -2.07
N SER A 33 0.32 11.10 -0.89
CA SER A 33 1.47 11.11 0.02
C SER A 33 2.56 10.13 -0.39
N VAL A 34 2.18 8.95 -0.90
CA VAL A 34 3.11 7.84 -1.15
C VAL A 34 3.63 7.84 -2.60
N GLU A 35 2.82 8.28 -3.58
CA GLU A 35 3.20 8.32 -5.00
C GLU A 35 4.54 8.98 -5.27
N PRO A 36 4.82 10.20 -4.76
CA PRO A 36 6.06 10.90 -5.09
C PRO A 36 7.31 10.14 -4.63
N GLU A 37 7.24 9.48 -3.47
CA GLU A 37 8.35 8.71 -2.92
C GLU A 37 8.62 7.46 -3.76
N LEU A 38 7.57 6.70 -4.10
CA LEU A 38 7.70 5.49 -4.90
C LEU A 38 8.19 5.80 -6.33
N MET A 39 7.73 6.91 -6.92
CA MET A 39 8.22 7.37 -8.22
C MET A 39 9.70 7.75 -8.19
N GLN A 40 10.16 8.44 -7.13
CA GLN A 40 11.58 8.78 -6.98
C GLN A 40 12.49 7.56 -6.86
N LEU A 41 11.97 6.49 -6.25
CA LEU A 41 12.67 5.21 -6.13
C LEU A 41 12.60 4.34 -7.41
N GLY A 42 11.84 4.76 -8.43
CA GLY A 42 11.65 3.99 -9.67
C GLY A 42 10.85 2.70 -9.47
N ILE A 43 9.98 2.66 -8.46
CA ILE A 43 9.20 1.48 -8.09
C ILE A 43 7.83 1.52 -8.77
N GLN A 44 7.45 0.45 -9.47
CA GLN A 44 6.05 0.27 -9.86
C GLN A 44 5.28 -0.21 -8.64
N TYR A 45 4.08 0.32 -8.43
CA TYR A 45 3.32 -0.03 -7.24
C TYR A 45 1.82 -0.17 -7.52
N GLY A 46 1.15 -0.92 -6.65
CA GLY A 46 -0.30 -1.02 -6.54
C GLY A 46 -0.73 -0.85 -5.08
N LEU A 47 -1.78 -0.06 -4.85
CA LEU A 47 -2.40 0.12 -3.54
C LEU A 47 -3.80 -0.50 -3.55
N THR A 48 -4.01 -1.52 -2.72
CA THR A 48 -5.34 -2.12 -2.52
C THR A 48 -5.81 -1.89 -1.09
N TYR A 49 -7.06 -1.48 -0.95
CA TYR A 49 -7.70 -1.22 0.34
C TYR A 49 -8.73 -2.31 0.59
N ASN A 50 -8.48 -3.18 1.56
CA ASN A 50 -9.33 -4.34 1.83
C ASN A 50 -9.82 -4.33 3.28
N ILE A 51 -11.02 -4.84 3.52
CA ILE A 51 -11.56 -5.03 4.87
C ILE A 51 -11.34 -6.49 5.21
N ALA A 52 -10.47 -6.79 6.18
CA ALA A 52 -10.29 -8.17 6.62
C ALA A 52 -11.55 -8.64 7.36
N PRO A 53 -12.34 -9.60 6.82
CA PRO A 53 -13.60 -10.00 7.43
C PRO A 53 -13.41 -10.59 8.83
N SER A 54 -12.26 -11.25 9.06
CA SER A 54 -11.92 -11.94 10.29
C SER A 54 -11.29 -11.06 11.37
N LYS A 55 -10.84 -9.84 11.05
CA LYS A 55 -10.06 -9.00 11.98
C LYS A 55 -10.75 -7.70 12.38
N HIS A 56 -11.92 -7.41 11.81
CA HIS A 56 -12.62 -6.14 11.99
C HIS A 56 -11.69 -4.93 11.82
N ARG A 57 -10.73 -5.00 10.92
CA ARG A 57 -9.78 -3.93 10.64
C ARG A 57 -9.58 -3.82 9.14
N ALA A 58 -9.43 -2.59 8.69
CA ALA A 58 -8.99 -2.31 7.34
C ALA A 58 -7.51 -2.64 7.19
N ILE A 59 -7.16 -3.09 5.99
CA ILE A 59 -5.81 -3.45 5.58
C ILE A 59 -5.51 -2.68 4.30
N ILE A 60 -4.37 -2.00 4.30
CA ILE A 60 -3.79 -1.41 3.11
C ILE A 60 -2.72 -2.37 2.63
N VAL A 61 -2.85 -2.84 1.40
CA VAL A 61 -1.87 -3.70 0.74
C VAL A 61 -1.09 -2.82 -0.21
N LEU A 62 0.21 -2.70 0.05
CA LEU A 62 1.16 -2.08 -0.87
C LEU A 62 1.90 -3.19 -1.61
N GLU A 63 1.61 -3.32 -2.89
CA GLU A 63 2.35 -4.18 -3.79
C GLU A 63 3.42 -3.34 -4.47
N CYS A 64 4.68 -3.69 -4.27
CA CYS A 64 5.81 -3.05 -4.96
C CYS A 64 6.38 -4.06 -5.94
N ILE A 65 6.23 -3.79 -7.23
CA ILE A 65 6.83 -4.59 -8.29
C ILE A 65 8.11 -3.86 -8.68
N PRO A 66 9.30 -4.40 -8.36
CA PRO A 66 10.53 -3.81 -8.87
C PRO A 66 10.49 -3.89 -10.40
N PHE A 67 10.61 -2.74 -11.07
CA PHE A 67 10.88 -2.75 -12.49
C PHE A 67 12.21 -3.49 -12.69
N ASP A 68 12.22 -4.49 -13.57
CA ASP A 68 13.46 -4.86 -14.24
C ASP A 68 13.93 -3.56 -14.92
N PRO A 69 15.08 -2.96 -14.56
CA PRO A 69 15.51 -1.71 -15.14
C PRO A 69 15.52 -1.95 -16.64
N VAL A 70 14.59 -1.28 -17.33
CA VAL A 70 14.38 -1.43 -18.78
C VAL A 70 15.76 -1.53 -19.39
N LYS A 71 16.09 -2.71 -19.95
CA LYS A 71 17.34 -2.89 -20.71
C LYS A 71 17.42 -1.64 -21.58
N ARG A 72 18.43 -0.80 -21.35
CA ARG A 72 18.70 0.32 -22.26
C ARG A 72 19.12 -0.33 -23.57
N TRP A 73 18.20 -0.41 -24.53
CA TRP A 73 18.50 -0.70 -25.93
C TRP A 73 18.82 0.62 -26.63
#